data_AF-A0A072P0Q6-F1
#
_entry.id   AF-A0A072P0Q6-F1
#
_cell.length_a   1.000
_cell.length_b   1.000
_cell.length_c   1.000
_cell.angle_alpha   90.00
_cell.angle_beta   90.00
_cell.angle_gamma   90.00
#
_symmetry.space_group_name_H-M   'P 1'
#
loop_
_entity.id
_entity.type
_entity.pdbx_description
1 polymer ?
#
loop_
_entity_poly.entity_id
_entity_poly.type
_entity_poly.pdbx_seq_one_letter_code
_entity_poly.pdbx_strand_id
1 'polypeptide(L)'
;MGTIEAVPAEYPPEITGYAELWIVSPGEKVDIKVSCTEPEYSYGTVRVIQGVDLPHSPKRGFEQVTAIATWMSKGRFQVARSGSYALIREWIHLPIIDGFDVSLSFQPHIAGSGTHRQQRIISTLDVPLKSGFAVLINSEGLIEIWVGTSGTVSALQTNFAPSYKRWARLQLSFPASSAVSISLDPIPYVAEKRHRLRPQSVLALAGSYAEAPTKESSRVTNFFNGRIDSPMIKSLKTCTLVQYDFGCNIPEDTILDISGRGIMEFWSNAPARGVRGHNWGGTEVDWTEARYGYGAIHFHEDDLGDAAWETDLTIQLPTTARSGIYAVEVLATASQRASLYPI
;
A
#
# COMPACT_ATOMS: atom_id res chain seq x y z
N MET A 1 -8.58 9.57 -1.42
CA MET A 1 -7.74 10.49 -2.23
C MET A 1 -8.22 10.36 -3.66
N GLY A 2 -8.24 11.43 -4.47
CA GLY A 2 -8.65 11.32 -5.88
C GLY A 2 -7.66 10.50 -6.72
N THR A 3 -8.19 9.71 -7.65
CA THR A 3 -7.44 8.94 -8.66
C THR A 3 -7.23 9.72 -9.95
N ILE A 4 -8.14 10.64 -10.26
CA ILE A 4 -8.10 11.51 -11.44
C ILE A 4 -6.92 12.48 -11.35
N GLU A 5 -6.06 12.50 -12.36
CA GLU A 5 -4.99 13.48 -12.53
C GLU A 5 -4.91 13.96 -13.99
N ALA A 6 -4.10 15.00 -14.24
CA ALA A 6 -3.80 15.43 -15.59
C ALA A 6 -2.97 14.37 -16.33
N VAL A 7 -3.25 14.15 -17.62
CA VAL A 7 -2.45 13.27 -18.48
C VAL A 7 -1.01 13.83 -18.56
N PRO A 8 0.03 13.05 -18.25
CA PRO A 8 1.41 13.48 -18.42
C PRO A 8 1.72 13.78 -19.89
N ALA A 9 2.53 14.81 -20.17
CA ALA A 9 2.70 15.36 -21.52
C ALA A 9 3.25 14.36 -22.57
N GLU A 10 3.94 13.30 -22.13
CA GLU A 10 4.52 12.25 -22.98
C GLU A 10 3.79 10.89 -22.82
N TYR A 11 2.66 10.86 -22.11
CA TYR A 11 1.89 9.63 -21.91
C TYR A 11 1.16 9.26 -23.21
N PRO A 12 1.27 8.01 -23.70
CA PRO A 12 0.63 7.61 -24.95
C PRO A 12 -0.90 7.60 -24.83
N PRO A 13 -1.65 7.70 -25.95
CA PRO A 13 -3.09 7.48 -25.96
C PRO A 13 -3.42 6.09 -25.37
N GLU A 14 -4.18 6.04 -24.28
CA GLU A 14 -4.51 4.81 -23.57
C GLU A 14 -5.97 4.81 -23.12
N ILE A 15 -6.59 3.64 -23.20
CA ILE A 15 -7.89 3.35 -22.59
C ILE A 15 -7.83 1.97 -21.91
N THR A 16 -8.04 1.97 -20.60
CA THR A 16 -7.97 0.81 -19.71
C THR A 16 -9.08 0.90 -18.66
N GLY A 17 -9.41 -0.20 -17.99
CA GLY A 17 -10.63 -0.29 -17.19
C GLY A 17 -10.84 -1.65 -16.55
N TYR A 18 -11.85 -1.72 -15.68
CA TYR A 18 -12.29 -2.95 -15.03
C TYR A 18 -13.76 -2.88 -14.62
N ALA A 19 -14.37 -4.05 -14.47
CA ALA A 19 -15.64 -4.21 -13.81
C ALA A 19 -15.42 -4.50 -12.32
N GLU A 20 -16.20 -3.86 -11.45
CA GLU A 20 -16.32 -4.22 -10.04
C GLU A 20 -17.41 -5.29 -9.90
N LEU A 21 -17.01 -6.47 -9.42
CA LEU A 21 -17.66 -7.79 -9.58
C LEU A 21 -17.38 -8.44 -10.95
N TRP A 22 -16.99 -9.72 -10.92
CA TRP A 22 -16.68 -10.56 -12.11
C TRP A 22 -17.73 -11.66 -12.36
N ILE A 23 -18.79 -11.69 -11.55
CA ILE A 23 -19.92 -12.61 -11.67
C ILE A 23 -21.14 -11.82 -11.21
N VAL A 24 -22.17 -11.75 -12.06
CA VAL A 24 -23.40 -11.01 -11.78
C VAL A 24 -24.61 -11.75 -12.37
N SER A 25 -25.75 -11.67 -11.67
CA SER A 25 -26.99 -12.34 -12.06
C SER A 25 -27.83 -11.47 -13.01
N PRO A 26 -28.74 -12.07 -13.81
CA PRO A 26 -29.71 -11.31 -14.60
C PRO A 26 -30.53 -10.35 -13.74
N GLY A 27 -30.56 -9.07 -14.11
CA GLY A 27 -31.21 -8.00 -13.34
C GLY A 27 -30.32 -7.29 -12.32
N GLU A 28 -29.13 -7.82 -12.00
CA GLU A 28 -28.17 -7.15 -11.11
C GLU A 28 -27.36 -6.07 -11.84
N LYS A 29 -26.64 -5.26 -11.05
CA LYS A 29 -25.83 -4.14 -11.52
C LYS A 29 -24.36 -4.44 -11.39
N VAL A 30 -23.56 -3.94 -12.33
CA VAL A 30 -22.10 -3.99 -12.31
C VAL A 30 -21.55 -2.61 -12.63
N ASP A 31 -20.59 -2.17 -11.81
CA ASP A 31 -19.94 -0.87 -11.92
C ASP A 31 -18.69 -1.00 -12.80
N ILE A 32 -18.54 -0.10 -13.77
CA ILE A 32 -17.40 -0.08 -14.69
C ILE A 32 -16.59 1.18 -14.44
N LYS A 33 -15.28 1.00 -14.28
CA LYS A 33 -14.30 2.05 -14.01
C LYS A 33 -13.35 2.13 -15.20
N VAL A 34 -13.15 3.34 -15.73
CA VAL A 34 -12.34 3.55 -16.95
C VAL A 34 -11.30 4.65 -16.69
N SER A 35 -10.07 4.39 -17.12
CA SER A 35 -9.04 5.40 -17.31
C SER A 35 -8.83 5.59 -18.80
N CYS A 36 -9.03 6.82 -19.28
CA CYS A 36 -8.87 7.18 -20.68
C CYS A 36 -8.14 8.53 -20.78
N THR A 37 -7.05 8.56 -21.54
CA THR A 37 -6.24 9.77 -21.76
C THR A 37 -6.78 10.67 -22.86
N GLU A 38 -7.73 10.18 -23.65
CA GLU A 38 -8.35 10.89 -24.78
C GLU A 38 -9.59 11.67 -24.32
N PRO A 39 -10.09 12.67 -25.08
CA PRO A 39 -11.17 13.55 -24.61
C PRO A 39 -12.51 12.82 -24.34
N GLU A 40 -12.76 11.72 -25.04
CA GLU A 40 -14.01 10.97 -25.00
C GLU A 40 -13.77 9.51 -25.39
N TYR A 41 -14.68 8.64 -24.96
CA TYR A 41 -14.76 7.24 -25.38
C TYR A 41 -16.22 6.81 -25.46
N SER A 42 -16.51 5.81 -26.30
CA SER A 42 -17.80 5.12 -26.30
C SER A 42 -17.72 3.79 -25.57
N TYR A 43 -18.87 3.28 -25.13
CA TYR A 43 -18.99 1.93 -24.59
C TYR A 43 -20.20 1.18 -25.14
N GLY A 44 -20.13 -0.15 -25.14
CA GLY A 44 -21.22 -1.06 -25.44
C GLY A 44 -21.05 -2.39 -24.71
N THR A 45 -22.15 -3.05 -24.37
CA THR A 45 -22.10 -4.38 -23.72
C THR A 45 -22.30 -5.47 -24.76
N VAL A 46 -21.40 -6.44 -24.76
CA VAL A 46 -21.43 -7.62 -25.64
C VAL A 46 -21.49 -8.90 -24.83
N ARG A 47 -22.10 -9.94 -25.41
CA ARG A 47 -21.91 -11.33 -24.99
C ARG A 47 -20.80 -11.94 -25.83
N VAL A 48 -19.78 -12.49 -25.20
CA VAL A 48 -18.62 -13.06 -25.86
C VAL A 48 -18.94 -14.50 -26.29
N ILE A 49 -18.87 -14.77 -27.60
CA ILE A 49 -19.10 -16.11 -28.17
C ILE A 49 -17.78 -16.76 -28.56
N GLN A 50 -16.87 -15.98 -29.15
CA GLN A 50 -15.49 -16.39 -29.43
C GLN A 50 -14.57 -15.16 -29.36
N GLY A 51 -13.59 -15.17 -28.46
CA GLY A 51 -12.62 -14.09 -28.30
C GLY A 51 -11.32 -14.28 -29.10
N VAL A 52 -10.96 -15.51 -29.47
CA VAL A 52 -9.68 -15.84 -30.11
C VAL A 52 -9.71 -15.46 -31.60
N ASP A 53 -8.70 -14.69 -32.01
CA ASP A 53 -8.50 -14.22 -33.39
C ASP A 53 -7.12 -14.64 -33.89
N LEU A 54 -7.02 -15.89 -34.36
CA LEU A 54 -5.81 -16.51 -34.89
C LEU A 54 -6.11 -17.14 -36.26
N PRO A 55 -5.11 -17.33 -37.15
CA PRO A 55 -5.35 -17.81 -38.52
C PRO A 55 -6.13 -19.12 -38.67
N HIS A 56 -6.22 -19.93 -37.61
CA HIS A 56 -6.93 -21.21 -37.56
C HIS A 56 -7.93 -21.32 -36.39
N SER A 57 -8.26 -20.23 -35.70
CA SER A 57 -9.35 -20.24 -34.71
C SER A 57 -10.72 -20.14 -35.41
N PRO A 58 -11.82 -20.54 -34.73
CA PRO A 58 -13.15 -20.10 -35.12
C PRO A 58 -13.18 -18.56 -35.15
N LYS A 59 -13.97 -17.97 -36.05
CA LYS A 59 -14.07 -16.51 -36.19
C LYS A 59 -14.45 -15.86 -34.85
N ARG A 60 -13.73 -14.77 -34.50
CA ARG A 60 -14.06 -13.89 -33.39
C ARG A 60 -15.53 -13.44 -33.51
N GLY A 61 -16.28 -13.48 -32.41
CA GLY A 61 -17.74 -13.32 -32.42
C GLY A 61 -18.30 -12.77 -31.11
N PHE A 62 -19.10 -11.71 -31.24
CA PHE A 62 -19.76 -10.99 -30.16
C PHE A 62 -21.24 -10.79 -30.51
N GLU A 63 -22.15 -11.03 -29.56
CA GLU A 63 -23.57 -10.68 -29.68
C GLU A 63 -23.80 -9.36 -28.92
N GLN A 64 -24.19 -8.27 -29.59
CA GLN A 64 -24.49 -7.00 -28.92
C GLN A 64 -25.69 -7.14 -27.98
N VAL A 65 -25.55 -6.69 -26.74
CA VAL A 65 -26.65 -6.66 -25.76
C VAL A 65 -27.44 -5.36 -25.92
N THR A 66 -28.27 -5.30 -26.96
CA THR A 66 -29.03 -4.07 -27.35
C THR A 66 -30.00 -3.54 -26.29
N ALA A 67 -30.33 -4.34 -25.27
CA ALA A 67 -31.10 -3.90 -24.11
C ALA A 67 -30.31 -2.98 -23.16
N ILE A 68 -28.99 -2.94 -23.26
CA ILE A 68 -28.13 -1.95 -22.61
C ILE A 68 -27.73 -0.92 -23.67
N ALA A 69 -28.04 0.35 -23.40
CA ALA A 69 -27.74 1.43 -24.34
C ALA A 69 -26.22 1.65 -24.47
N THR A 70 -25.73 1.79 -25.70
CA THR A 70 -24.41 2.34 -25.98
C THR A 70 -24.38 3.82 -25.66
N TRP A 71 -23.30 4.30 -25.06
CA TRP A 71 -23.16 5.71 -24.65
C TRP A 71 -21.77 6.24 -25.00
N MET A 72 -21.64 7.56 -25.06
CA MET A 72 -20.34 8.23 -25.00
C MET A 72 -20.14 8.87 -23.63
N SER A 73 -18.91 8.81 -23.13
CA SER A 73 -18.46 9.43 -21.89
C SER A 73 -17.24 10.31 -22.17
N LYS A 74 -16.98 11.26 -21.27
CA LYS A 74 -15.73 12.03 -21.29
C LYS A 74 -14.61 11.15 -20.78
N GLY A 75 -13.46 11.16 -21.46
CA GLY A 75 -12.28 10.49 -20.93
C GLY A 75 -11.72 11.25 -19.73
N ARG A 76 -11.22 10.48 -18.77
CA ARG A 76 -10.53 10.97 -17.58
C ARG A 76 -9.38 10.03 -17.28
N PHE A 77 -8.21 10.59 -17.01
CA PHE A 77 -7.03 9.79 -16.66
C PHE A 77 -7.06 9.48 -15.17
N GLN A 78 -7.41 8.24 -14.85
CA GLN A 78 -7.38 7.70 -13.49
C GLN A 78 -6.09 6.91 -13.29
N VAL A 79 -5.32 7.29 -12.27
CA VAL A 79 -4.02 6.67 -11.98
C VAL A 79 -4.20 5.56 -10.95
N ALA A 80 -3.93 4.31 -11.32
CA ALA A 80 -3.79 3.21 -10.38
C ALA A 80 -2.58 3.46 -9.46
N ARG A 81 -2.75 3.28 -8.15
CA ARG A 81 -1.72 3.57 -7.15
C ARG A 81 -1.20 2.27 -6.56
N SER A 82 -0.07 1.77 -7.06
CA SER A 82 0.63 0.65 -6.45
C SER A 82 1.37 1.05 -5.18
N GLY A 83 1.85 0.04 -4.45
CA GLY A 83 2.58 0.15 -3.20
C GLY A 83 1.70 -0.21 -2.02
N SER A 84 2.05 -1.29 -1.31
CA SER A 84 1.36 -1.68 -0.09
C SER A 84 1.99 -1.04 1.15
N TYR A 85 1.14 -0.68 2.11
CA TYR A 85 1.54 -0.07 3.38
C TYR A 85 0.43 -0.25 4.42
N ALA A 86 0.78 -0.12 5.70
CA ALA A 86 -0.21 0.01 6.77
C ALA A 86 -0.30 1.47 7.23
N LEU A 87 -1.50 1.95 7.54
CA LEU A 87 -1.76 3.30 8.01
C LEU A 87 -2.67 3.29 9.24
N ILE A 88 -2.19 3.87 10.34
CA ILE A 88 -2.92 4.06 11.59
C ILE A 88 -3.04 5.56 11.84
N ARG A 89 -4.28 6.07 11.86
CA ARG A 89 -4.55 7.52 11.90
C ARG A 89 -4.36 8.17 13.27
N GLU A 90 -4.54 7.41 14.34
CA GLU A 90 -4.56 7.90 15.73
C GLU A 90 -3.84 6.95 16.71
N TRP A 91 -2.61 6.53 16.44
CA TRP A 91 -1.88 5.59 17.33
C TRP A 91 -1.59 6.16 18.75
N ILE A 92 -1.86 7.44 18.99
CA ILE A 92 -1.55 8.19 20.20
C ILE A 92 -2.75 9.05 20.64
N HIS A 93 -3.50 8.59 21.63
CA HIS A 93 -4.65 9.31 22.21
C HIS A 93 -4.31 10.20 23.42
N LEU A 94 -3.09 10.09 23.96
CA LEU A 94 -2.65 10.84 25.15
C LEU A 94 -1.29 11.50 24.90
N PRO A 95 -1.03 12.70 25.46
CA PRO A 95 0.28 13.32 25.35
C PRO A 95 1.34 12.42 26.01
N ILE A 96 2.37 12.05 25.24
CA ILE A 96 3.50 11.30 25.78
C ILE A 96 4.42 12.29 26.53
N ILE A 97 4.20 12.40 27.84
CA ILE A 97 4.94 13.32 28.71
C ILE A 97 6.32 12.76 29.08
N ASP A 98 6.43 11.44 29.22
CA ASP A 98 7.61 10.77 29.79
C ASP A 98 8.58 10.17 28.74
N GLY A 99 8.24 10.31 27.46
CA GLY A 99 8.95 9.66 26.37
C GLY A 99 8.45 8.25 26.07
N PHE A 100 8.93 7.68 24.96
CA PHE A 100 8.49 6.38 24.46
C PHE A 100 9.56 5.61 23.69
N ASP A 101 9.43 4.29 23.67
CA ASP A 101 10.19 3.37 22.83
C ASP A 101 9.35 2.93 21.64
N VAL A 102 9.98 2.75 20.48
CA VAL A 102 9.42 2.13 19.27
C VAL A 102 10.27 0.92 18.93
N SER A 103 9.66 -0.24 18.66
CA SER A 103 10.41 -1.41 18.21
C SER A 103 9.65 -2.24 17.19
N LEU A 104 10.38 -2.85 16.25
CA LEU A 104 9.87 -3.81 15.28
C LEU A 104 11.00 -4.72 14.79
N SER A 105 10.66 -5.83 14.16
CA SER A 105 11.58 -6.63 13.33
C SER A 105 11.33 -6.33 11.85
N PHE A 106 12.39 -6.21 11.05
CA PHE A 106 12.30 -5.98 9.60
C PHE A 106 13.30 -6.82 8.80
N GLN A 107 12.97 -7.09 7.54
CA GLN A 107 13.82 -7.85 6.61
C GLN A 107 13.73 -7.28 5.19
N PRO A 108 14.74 -6.53 4.71
CA PRO A 108 14.70 -5.91 3.38
C PRO A 108 14.84 -6.95 2.28
N HIS A 109 14.05 -6.76 1.22
CA HIS A 109 14.10 -7.51 -0.03
C HIS A 109 14.63 -6.68 -1.20
N ILE A 110 14.87 -5.38 -1.01
CA ILE A 110 15.73 -4.55 -1.85
C ILE A 110 16.77 -3.87 -0.96
N ALA A 111 18.05 -4.20 -1.14
CA ALA A 111 19.16 -3.49 -0.51
C ALA A 111 19.39 -2.17 -1.27
N GLY A 112 19.44 -1.04 -0.57
CA GLY A 112 19.40 0.31 -1.17
C GLY A 112 20.64 0.76 -1.96
N SER A 113 21.49 -0.16 -2.42
CA SER A 113 22.64 0.16 -3.28
C SER A 113 22.25 0.07 -4.76
N GLY A 114 22.11 1.22 -5.44
CA GLY A 114 21.89 1.26 -6.90
C GLY A 114 20.81 2.25 -7.33
N THR A 115 20.02 1.85 -8.34
CA THR A 115 18.96 2.67 -8.96
C THR A 115 17.69 2.81 -8.11
N HIS A 116 17.64 2.20 -6.93
CA HIS A 116 16.45 2.16 -6.08
C HIS A 116 16.32 3.42 -5.22
N ARG A 117 15.07 3.89 -5.06
CA ARG A 117 14.72 5.07 -4.26
C ARG A 117 14.83 4.76 -2.76
N GLN A 118 14.74 5.80 -1.93
CA GLN A 118 14.66 5.61 -0.48
C GLN A 118 13.42 4.78 -0.11
N GLN A 119 13.54 3.95 0.92
CA GLN A 119 12.47 3.06 1.37
C GLN A 119 12.13 3.34 2.83
N ARG A 120 10.85 3.40 3.21
CA ARG A 120 10.37 3.81 4.55
C ARG A 120 9.88 2.62 5.35
N ILE A 121 10.61 2.22 6.39
CA ILE A 121 10.22 1.09 7.23
C ILE A 121 9.03 1.49 8.14
N ILE A 122 9.14 2.65 8.79
CA ILE A 122 8.15 3.20 9.71
C ILE A 122 8.21 4.73 9.68
N SER A 123 7.06 5.41 9.73
CA SER A 123 6.99 6.87 9.68
C SER A 123 5.79 7.42 10.44
N THR A 124 6.03 8.38 11.33
CA THR A 124 5.04 9.33 11.86
C THR A 124 5.32 10.77 11.39
N LEU A 125 6.33 10.98 10.54
CA LEU A 125 6.81 12.31 10.17
C LEU A 125 5.77 13.14 9.40
N ASP A 126 5.41 14.27 9.99
CA ASP A 126 4.66 15.37 9.40
C ASP A 126 5.62 16.52 9.10
N VAL A 127 5.81 16.80 7.81
CA VAL A 127 6.78 17.79 7.33
C VAL A 127 6.31 19.24 7.57
N PRO A 128 5.03 19.62 7.32
CA PRO A 128 4.52 20.95 7.66
C PRO A 128 4.64 21.31 9.16
N LEU A 129 4.23 20.41 10.06
CA LEU A 129 4.31 20.60 11.51
C LEU A 129 5.72 20.39 12.07
N LYS A 130 6.60 19.76 11.26
CA LYS A 130 7.97 19.38 11.63
C LYS A 130 7.96 18.54 12.91
N SER A 131 7.08 17.55 12.93
CA SER A 131 6.81 16.63 14.04
C SER A 131 6.82 15.19 13.56
N GLY A 132 6.90 14.24 14.49
CA GLY A 132 7.06 12.82 14.18
C GLY A 132 8.50 12.45 13.77
N PHE A 133 8.67 11.19 13.41
CA PHE A 133 9.93 10.62 12.94
C PHE A 133 9.72 9.72 11.73
N ALA A 134 10.77 9.43 10.98
CA ALA A 134 10.77 8.37 9.98
C ALA A 134 12.06 7.55 10.07
N VAL A 135 11.97 6.23 9.89
CA VAL A 135 13.14 5.35 9.71
C VAL A 135 13.11 4.81 8.30
N LEU A 136 14.23 4.97 7.60
CA LEU A 136 14.36 4.66 6.19
C LEU A 136 15.66 3.91 5.88
N ILE A 137 15.66 3.21 4.75
CA ILE A 137 16.88 2.86 4.01
C ILE A 137 17.11 3.99 3.01
N ASN A 138 18.25 4.67 3.09
CA ASN A 138 18.62 5.76 2.17
C ASN A 138 19.13 5.21 0.82
N SER A 139 19.46 6.11 -0.12
CA SER A 139 20.01 5.78 -1.44
C SER A 139 21.44 5.23 -1.44
N GLU A 140 22.08 5.15 -0.28
CA GLU A 140 23.37 4.47 -0.07
C GLU A 140 23.18 3.06 0.54
N GLY A 141 21.94 2.65 0.83
CA GLY A 141 21.61 1.40 1.49
C GLY A 141 21.79 1.41 3.02
N LEU A 142 21.97 2.58 3.62
CA LEU A 142 22.16 2.75 5.08
C LEU A 142 20.85 3.13 5.77
N ILE A 143 20.67 2.71 7.03
CA ILE A 143 19.54 3.20 7.83
C ILE A 143 19.76 4.67 8.18
N GLU A 144 18.77 5.50 7.89
CA GLU A 144 18.69 6.89 8.31
C GLU A 144 17.40 7.16 9.07
N ILE A 145 17.46 8.11 10.01
CA ILE A 145 16.31 8.54 10.82
C ILE A 145 16.07 10.02 10.55
N TRP A 146 14.83 10.39 10.23
CA TRP A 146 14.40 11.79 10.23
C TRP A 146 13.59 12.07 11.49
N VAL A 147 13.84 13.20 12.15
CA VAL A 147 13.19 13.58 13.40
C VAL A 147 12.72 15.03 13.31
N GLY A 148 11.42 15.26 13.52
CA GLY A 148 10.82 16.59 13.65
C GLY A 148 11.17 17.24 14.99
N THR A 149 11.80 18.41 14.94
CA THR A 149 12.36 19.14 16.09
C THR A 149 11.66 20.49 16.30
N SER A 150 12.20 21.36 17.17
CA SER A 150 11.75 22.75 17.32
C SER A 150 12.15 23.63 16.12
N GLY A 151 11.46 23.46 14.99
CA GLY A 151 11.54 24.37 13.83
C GLY A 151 12.18 23.79 12.55
N THR A 152 12.79 22.60 12.65
CA THR A 152 13.38 21.85 11.51
C THR A 152 13.09 20.36 11.62
N VAL A 153 13.19 19.65 10.50
CA VAL A 153 13.38 18.18 10.50
C VAL A 153 14.87 17.92 10.32
N SER A 154 15.43 17.05 11.17
CA SER A 154 16.85 16.68 11.11
C SER A 154 17.02 15.25 10.63
N ALA A 155 18.03 15.01 9.79
CA ALA A 155 18.39 13.69 9.28
C ALA A 155 19.63 13.10 9.99
N LEU A 156 19.57 11.80 10.28
CA LEU A 156 20.52 11.06 11.12
C LEU A 156 20.87 9.72 10.47
N GLN A 157 21.74 9.75 9.46
CA GLN A 157 22.30 8.55 8.85
C GLN A 157 23.12 7.72 9.84
N THR A 158 22.88 6.42 9.93
CA THR A 158 23.68 5.47 10.71
C THR A 158 24.73 4.81 9.81
N ASN A 159 25.68 4.08 10.41
CA ASN A 159 26.63 3.25 9.65
C ASN A 159 26.09 1.82 9.40
N PHE A 160 24.79 1.57 9.66
CA PHE A 160 24.20 0.24 9.53
C PHE A 160 23.55 0.04 8.16
N ALA A 161 24.09 -0.89 7.37
CA ALA A 161 23.48 -1.40 6.15
C ALA A 161 22.74 -2.72 6.45
N PRO A 162 21.40 -2.78 6.36
CA PRO A 162 20.66 -4.00 6.62
C PRO A 162 20.86 -4.98 5.45
N SER A 163 21.24 -6.22 5.78
CA SER A 163 21.55 -7.23 4.76
C SER A 163 20.29 -7.78 4.07
N TYR A 164 20.38 -7.98 2.75
CA TYR A 164 19.33 -8.58 1.93
C TYR A 164 18.83 -9.90 2.52
N LYS A 165 17.50 -10.04 2.70
CA LYS A 165 16.84 -11.21 3.29
C LYS A 165 17.47 -11.68 4.62
N ARG A 166 17.84 -10.71 5.47
CA ARG A 166 18.20 -10.93 6.88
C ARG A 166 17.28 -10.13 7.78
N TRP A 167 16.87 -10.74 8.88
CA TRP A 167 16.12 -10.05 9.93
C TRP A 167 17.05 -9.14 10.72
N ALA A 168 16.59 -7.91 10.95
CA ALA A 168 17.16 -6.98 11.91
C ALA A 168 16.04 -6.46 12.82
N ARG A 169 16.37 -6.13 14.06
CA ARG A 169 15.48 -5.52 15.03
C ARG A 169 15.80 -4.03 15.15
N LEU A 170 14.78 -3.22 14.92
CA LEU A 170 14.80 -1.79 15.20
C LEU A 170 14.32 -1.57 16.63
N GLN A 171 15.05 -0.74 17.39
CA GLN A 171 14.60 -0.14 18.64
C GLN A 171 14.97 1.34 18.64
N LEU A 172 14.00 2.23 18.83
CA LEU A 172 14.20 3.67 19.05
C LEU A 172 13.75 3.99 20.46
N SER A 173 14.49 4.84 21.19
CA SER A 173 14.04 5.40 22.46
C SER A 173 14.00 6.92 22.36
N PHE A 174 12.85 7.51 22.68
CA PHE A 174 12.57 8.94 22.67
C PHE A 174 12.30 9.45 24.09
N PRO A 175 13.32 9.67 24.92
CA PRO A 175 13.14 10.13 26.30
C PRO A 175 12.69 11.60 26.40
N ALA A 176 11.92 11.93 27.43
CA ALA A 176 11.30 13.26 27.60
C ALA A 176 12.27 14.44 27.68
N SER A 177 13.45 14.25 28.28
CA SER A 177 14.39 15.33 28.61
C SER A 177 15.78 15.18 27.98
N SER A 178 16.10 14.00 27.47
CA SER A 178 17.39 13.67 26.86
C SER A 178 17.26 13.41 25.36
N ALA A 179 18.31 12.91 24.73
CA ALA A 179 18.34 12.71 23.30
C ALA A 179 17.76 11.35 22.89
N VAL A 180 17.23 11.27 21.66
CA VAL A 180 16.90 9.98 21.02
C VAL A 180 18.11 9.04 21.09
N SER A 181 17.87 7.75 21.29
CA SER A 181 18.83 6.68 21.02
C SER A 181 18.20 5.63 20.10
N ILE A 182 19.05 4.82 19.45
CA ILE A 182 18.62 3.75 18.55
C ILE A 182 19.53 2.52 18.74
N SER A 183 18.90 1.35 18.82
CA SER A 183 19.55 0.06 18.56
C SER A 183 19.08 -0.46 17.21
N LEU A 184 20.01 -0.98 16.42
CA LEU A 184 19.78 -1.56 15.11
C LEU A 184 20.50 -2.89 15.10
N ASP A 185 19.85 -3.87 15.70
CA ASP A 185 20.39 -5.20 15.87
C ASP A 185 20.08 -6.06 14.62
N PRO A 186 21.00 -6.26 13.66
CA PRO A 186 21.25 -7.67 13.30
C PRO A 186 21.69 -8.34 14.60
N ILE A 187 21.66 -9.66 14.76
CA ILE A 187 22.06 -10.25 16.04
C ILE A 187 23.61 -10.28 16.13
N PRO A 188 24.35 -9.37 16.81
CA PRO A 188 24.01 -8.10 17.51
C PRO A 188 24.62 -6.80 16.86
N TYR A 189 24.02 -5.59 16.99
CA TYR A 189 24.71 -4.27 16.80
C TYR A 189 23.93 -3.04 17.36
N VAL A 190 24.66 -1.99 17.80
CA VAL A 190 24.11 -0.77 18.42
C VAL A 190 24.67 0.50 17.76
N ALA A 191 23.86 1.55 17.57
CA ALA A 191 24.30 2.81 16.94
C ALA A 191 23.70 4.07 17.61
N GLU A 192 24.40 4.70 18.56
CA GLU A 192 23.85 5.89 19.25
C GLU A 192 23.84 7.16 18.35
N LYS A 193 22.65 7.76 18.11
CA LYS A 193 22.51 9.10 17.49
C LYS A 193 21.39 9.94 18.12
N ARG A 194 21.74 11.19 18.46
CA ARG A 194 21.05 12.05 19.45
C ARG A 194 20.24 13.19 18.84
N HIS A 195 18.92 13.25 19.04
CA HIS A 195 18.05 14.39 18.66
C HIS A 195 16.88 14.64 19.65
N ARG A 196 15.99 15.61 19.38
CA ARG A 196 14.74 15.85 20.12
C ARG A 196 13.53 15.72 19.19
N LEU A 197 12.51 14.99 19.63
CA LEU A 197 11.29 14.72 18.86
C LEU A 197 10.10 15.58 19.30
N ARG A 198 9.18 15.88 18.38
CA ARG A 198 7.78 16.25 18.66
C ARG A 198 6.85 15.08 18.27
N PRO A 199 5.85 14.68 19.07
CA PRO A 199 4.92 13.58 18.72
C PRO A 199 3.98 13.98 17.57
N GLN A 200 3.38 12.98 16.89
CA GLN A 200 2.44 13.15 15.78
C GLN A 200 1.43 11.97 15.72
N SER A 201 0.19 12.22 15.28
CA SER A 201 -0.94 11.28 15.40
C SER A 201 -0.98 10.11 14.40
N VAL A 202 -0.46 10.33 13.18
CA VAL A 202 -0.47 9.33 12.10
C VAL A 202 0.78 8.46 12.15
N LEU A 203 0.63 7.16 11.95
CA LEU A 203 1.69 6.17 11.85
C LEU A 203 1.51 5.35 10.57
N ALA A 204 2.53 5.34 9.72
CA ALA A 204 2.63 4.49 8.55
C ALA A 204 3.73 3.43 8.76
N LEU A 205 3.46 2.20 8.29
CA LEU A 205 4.46 1.14 8.13
C LEU A 205 4.62 0.85 6.64
N ALA A 206 5.85 0.58 6.22
CA ALA A 206 6.21 0.37 4.81
C ALA A 206 5.93 1.57 3.86
N GLY A 207 5.78 2.79 4.38
CA GLY A 207 5.56 4.00 3.59
C GLY A 207 5.70 5.29 4.42
N SER A 208 5.59 6.46 3.77
CA SER A 208 5.59 7.77 4.44
C SER A 208 4.88 8.85 3.61
N TYR A 209 4.39 9.89 4.28
CA TYR A 209 3.96 11.16 3.67
C TYR A 209 5.12 12.16 3.47
N ALA A 210 6.38 11.73 3.66
CA ALA A 210 7.57 12.57 3.48
C ALA A 210 8.46 12.07 2.33
N GLU A 211 8.58 12.89 1.29
CA GLU A 211 9.51 12.67 0.18
C GLU A 211 10.94 13.03 0.58
N ALA A 212 11.12 14.16 1.27
CA ALA A 212 12.38 14.66 1.81
C ALA A 212 12.14 15.25 3.21
N PRO A 213 13.19 15.53 4.03
CA PRO A 213 13.03 16.17 5.33
C PRO A 213 12.28 17.52 5.27
N THR A 214 12.31 18.18 4.11
CA THR A 214 11.68 19.48 3.83
C THR A 214 10.59 19.42 2.76
N LYS A 215 10.22 18.23 2.26
CA LYS A 215 9.21 18.05 1.22
C LYS A 215 8.17 17.02 1.64
N GLU A 216 6.96 17.50 1.90
CA GLU A 216 5.78 16.66 2.09
C GLU A 216 5.34 16.00 0.78
N SER A 217 4.54 14.94 0.91
CA SER A 217 3.77 14.35 -0.16
C SER A 217 2.29 14.30 0.26
N SER A 218 1.38 14.59 -0.66
CA SER A 218 -0.06 14.48 -0.41
C SER A 218 -0.56 13.02 -0.38
N ARG A 219 0.31 12.06 -0.66
CA ARG A 219 0.05 10.63 -0.79
C ARG A 219 1.15 9.84 -0.06
N VAL A 220 0.89 8.57 0.27
CA VAL A 220 1.96 7.68 0.78
C VAL A 220 2.93 7.36 -0.36
N THR A 221 4.23 7.39 -0.07
CA THR A 221 5.31 7.20 -1.02
C THR A 221 6.55 6.59 -0.35
N ASN A 222 7.60 6.32 -1.12
CA ASN A 222 8.86 5.69 -0.69
C ASN A 222 8.63 4.36 0.03
N PHE A 223 7.89 3.45 -0.63
CA PHE A 223 7.47 2.18 -0.04
C PHE A 223 8.65 1.29 0.38
N PHE A 224 8.43 0.39 1.34
CA PHE A 224 9.43 -0.59 1.74
C PHE A 224 9.20 -1.93 1.05
N ASN A 225 10.23 -2.42 0.39
CA ASN A 225 10.22 -3.73 -0.24
C ASN A 225 10.84 -4.74 0.73
N GLY A 226 10.00 -5.45 1.48
CA GLY A 226 10.45 -6.38 2.51
C GLY A 226 9.41 -6.63 3.60
N ARG A 227 9.83 -7.39 4.63
CA ARG A 227 8.93 -7.82 5.70
C ARG A 227 9.05 -6.97 6.93
N ILE A 228 7.93 -6.73 7.61
CA ILE A 228 7.85 -6.14 8.94
C ILE A 228 7.07 -7.09 9.84
N ASP A 229 7.47 -7.18 11.11
CA ASP A 229 6.97 -8.12 12.12
C ASP A 229 7.03 -7.46 13.51
N SER A 230 6.01 -7.75 14.34
CA SER A 230 5.90 -7.32 15.74
C SER A 230 6.14 -5.81 16.02
N PRO A 231 5.50 -4.85 15.31
CA PRO A 231 5.65 -3.44 15.64
C PRO A 231 4.94 -3.09 16.97
N MET A 232 5.64 -2.36 17.82
CA MET A 232 5.22 -2.05 19.18
C MET A 232 5.74 -0.67 19.61
N ILE A 233 4.92 0.09 20.33
CA ILE A 233 5.30 1.37 20.94
C ILE A 233 4.94 1.34 22.43
N LYS A 234 5.88 1.70 23.30
CA LYS A 234 5.73 1.70 24.77
C LYS A 234 6.09 3.06 25.36
N SER A 235 5.34 3.52 26.36
CA SER A 235 5.80 4.62 27.21
C SER A 235 6.97 4.18 28.07
N LEU A 236 7.93 5.07 28.33
CA LEU A 236 9.05 4.80 29.24
C LEU A 236 8.61 4.53 30.69
N LYS A 237 7.38 4.90 31.08
CA LYS A 237 6.73 4.49 32.35
C LYS A 237 5.88 3.21 32.24
N THR A 238 6.29 2.30 31.35
CA THR A 238 5.84 0.88 31.22
C THR A 238 4.45 0.58 30.67
N CYS A 239 3.60 1.55 30.31
CA CYS A 239 2.37 1.23 29.56
C CYS A 239 2.66 1.01 28.07
N THR A 240 2.19 -0.13 27.51
CA THR A 240 2.11 -0.32 26.06
C THR A 240 1.12 0.70 25.50
N LEU A 241 1.53 1.43 24.46
CA LEU A 241 0.70 2.42 23.76
C LEU A 241 0.01 1.76 22.56
N VAL A 242 0.76 0.98 21.77
CA VAL A 242 0.25 0.07 20.74
C VAL A 242 1.16 -1.16 20.65
N GLN A 243 0.60 -2.31 20.30
CA GLN A 243 1.35 -3.54 20.01
C GLN A 243 0.57 -4.32 18.95
N TYR A 244 1.09 -4.34 17.73
CA TYR A 244 0.42 -4.99 16.61
C TYR A 244 0.88 -6.44 16.48
N ASP A 245 -0.08 -7.36 16.45
CA ASP A 245 0.17 -8.76 16.10
C ASP A 245 -0.38 -9.05 14.70
N PHE A 246 0.53 -9.19 13.74
CA PHE A 246 0.17 -9.51 12.35
C PHE A 246 -0.19 -10.98 12.14
N GLY A 247 0.07 -11.85 13.13
CA GLY A 247 -0.35 -13.25 13.14
C GLY A 247 -1.83 -13.41 13.49
N CYS A 248 -2.45 -12.39 14.09
CA CYS A 248 -3.90 -12.31 14.26
C CYS A 248 -4.58 -11.89 12.95
N ASN A 249 -5.77 -12.42 12.70
CA ASN A 249 -6.65 -12.06 11.59
C ASN A 249 -5.95 -12.12 10.21
N ILE A 250 -5.04 -13.09 9.98
CA ILE A 250 -4.30 -13.25 8.71
C ILE A 250 -5.20 -13.22 7.44
N PRO A 251 -6.42 -13.82 7.42
CA PRO A 251 -7.32 -13.76 6.27
C PRO A 251 -8.00 -12.40 6.01
N GLU A 252 -7.87 -11.44 6.92
CA GLU A 252 -8.56 -10.14 6.85
C GLU A 252 -7.60 -9.01 6.41
N ASP A 253 -8.17 -7.93 5.87
CA ASP A 253 -7.48 -6.66 5.68
C ASP A 253 -7.43 -5.83 6.99
N THR A 254 -7.12 -6.48 8.11
CA THR A 254 -7.10 -5.83 9.44
C THR A 254 -5.85 -6.18 10.25
N ILE A 255 -5.28 -5.18 10.94
CA ILE A 255 -4.18 -5.36 11.88
C ILE A 255 -4.73 -5.19 13.30
N LEU A 256 -4.54 -6.20 14.15
CA LEU A 256 -5.01 -6.18 15.53
C LEU A 256 -3.99 -5.50 16.46
N ASP A 257 -4.42 -4.45 17.17
CA ASP A 257 -3.72 -3.92 18.33
C ASP A 257 -4.04 -4.73 19.59
N ILE A 258 -3.10 -5.57 20.03
CA ILE A 258 -3.19 -6.36 21.25
C ILE A 258 -2.76 -5.60 22.52
N SER A 259 -2.55 -4.27 22.44
CA SER A 259 -2.30 -3.44 23.63
C SER A 259 -3.51 -3.27 24.55
N GLY A 260 -4.71 -3.65 24.07
CA GLY A 260 -5.98 -3.46 24.76
C GLY A 260 -6.60 -2.07 24.59
N ARG A 261 -6.14 -1.27 23.61
CA ARG A 261 -6.65 0.09 23.35
C ARG A 261 -7.53 0.23 22.11
N GLY A 262 -7.65 -0.82 21.30
CA GLY A 262 -8.79 -1.00 20.38
C GLY A 262 -8.75 -0.16 19.11
N ILE A 263 -7.56 0.02 18.50
CA ILE A 263 -7.41 0.74 17.23
C ILE A 263 -7.16 -0.26 16.10
N MET A 264 -8.09 -0.34 15.16
CA MET A 264 -8.01 -1.16 13.95
C MET A 264 -8.33 -0.30 12.72
N GLU A 265 -7.32 0.00 11.90
CA GLU A 265 -7.48 0.29 10.47
C GLU A 265 -6.26 -0.27 9.72
N PHE A 266 -6.48 -0.93 8.59
CA PHE A 266 -5.43 -1.23 7.61
C PHE A 266 -6.00 -0.96 6.22
N TRP A 267 -5.26 -0.18 5.42
CA TRP A 267 -5.58 0.06 4.02
C TRP A 267 -4.31 0.40 3.24
N SER A 268 -3.83 -0.54 2.43
CA SER A 268 -3.59 -0.32 0.99
C SER A 268 -3.00 -1.57 0.34
N ASN A 269 -3.55 -1.95 -0.81
CA ASN A 269 -2.94 -2.85 -1.79
C ASN A 269 -2.58 -4.28 -1.35
N ALA A 270 -3.29 -4.84 -0.36
CA ALA A 270 -3.28 -6.28 -0.06
C ALA A 270 -1.87 -6.94 0.01
N PRO A 271 -0.96 -6.46 0.88
CA PRO A 271 0.36 -7.05 1.06
C PRO A 271 0.26 -8.51 1.52
N ALA A 272 1.24 -9.33 1.15
CA ALA A 272 1.19 -10.76 1.46
C ALA A 272 1.31 -11.02 2.98
N ARG A 273 0.23 -11.55 3.56
CA ARG A 273 0.12 -12.00 4.96
C ARG A 273 0.41 -13.51 5.08
N GLY A 274 0.44 -14.03 6.31
CA GLY A 274 0.73 -15.44 6.57
C GLY A 274 2.15 -15.86 6.12
N VAL A 275 3.09 -14.92 6.14
CA VAL A 275 4.49 -15.16 5.74
C VAL A 275 5.39 -15.35 6.96
N ARG A 276 6.45 -16.14 6.79
CA ARG A 276 7.42 -16.45 7.86
C ARG A 276 8.03 -15.17 8.45
N GLY A 277 7.86 -15.01 9.76
CA GLY A 277 8.37 -13.94 10.60
C GLY A 277 9.77 -14.18 11.15
N HIS A 278 10.20 -13.27 12.03
CA HIS A 278 11.54 -13.26 12.64
C HIS A 278 11.76 -14.42 13.63
N ASN A 279 10.67 -14.93 14.21
CA ASN A 279 10.65 -16.02 15.19
C ASN A 279 10.27 -17.38 14.59
N TRP A 280 10.21 -17.52 13.26
CA TRP A 280 9.87 -18.80 12.62
C TRP A 280 10.98 -19.85 12.82
N GLY A 281 10.64 -20.94 13.51
CA GLY A 281 11.60 -22.00 13.87
C GLY A 281 11.63 -23.22 12.93
N GLY A 282 10.75 -23.29 11.93
CA GLY A 282 10.66 -24.45 11.02
C GLY A 282 9.98 -25.69 11.60
N THR A 283 9.35 -25.57 12.77
CA THR A 283 8.62 -26.66 13.45
C THR A 283 7.23 -26.91 12.88
N GLU A 284 6.60 -25.88 12.32
CA GLU A 284 5.35 -25.96 11.57
C GLU A 284 5.50 -25.15 10.27
N VAL A 285 4.99 -25.69 9.17
CA VAL A 285 5.08 -25.16 7.82
C VAL A 285 3.76 -24.56 7.34
N ASP A 286 2.63 -25.04 7.86
CA ASP A 286 1.31 -24.46 7.60
C ASP A 286 1.02 -23.31 8.58
N TRP A 287 0.78 -22.11 8.07
CA TRP A 287 0.50 -20.95 8.91
C TRP A 287 -0.84 -21.07 9.66
N THR A 288 -1.77 -21.89 9.16
CA THR A 288 -3.08 -22.11 9.79
C THR A 288 -3.01 -22.96 11.06
N GLU A 289 -2.03 -23.87 11.13
CA GLU A 289 -1.76 -24.74 12.29
C GLU A 289 -0.66 -24.16 13.21
N ALA A 290 0.15 -23.23 12.70
CA ALA A 290 1.29 -22.67 13.41
C ALA A 290 0.90 -21.73 14.57
N ARG A 291 1.37 -22.05 15.78
CA ARG A 291 1.16 -21.22 16.98
C ARG A 291 2.02 -19.94 17.02
N TYR A 292 3.03 -19.83 16.17
CA TYR A 292 3.96 -18.69 16.07
C TYR A 292 4.72 -18.77 14.74
N GLY A 293 5.54 -17.76 14.43
CA GLY A 293 6.42 -17.80 13.26
C GLY A 293 5.80 -17.23 11.97
N TYR A 294 4.54 -16.81 11.98
CA TYR A 294 3.85 -16.25 10.80
C TYR A 294 3.30 -14.83 11.03
N GLY A 295 3.85 -14.12 12.01
CA GLY A 295 3.50 -12.74 12.37
C GLY A 295 4.19 -11.66 11.53
N ALA A 296 4.50 -11.93 10.26
CA ALA A 296 5.06 -10.95 9.34
C ALA A 296 4.10 -10.63 8.19
N ILE A 297 4.19 -9.40 7.71
CA ILE A 297 3.57 -8.93 6.46
C ILE A 297 4.70 -8.59 5.48
N HIS A 298 4.56 -8.99 4.21
CA HIS A 298 5.50 -8.69 3.13
C HIS A 298 4.93 -7.57 2.26
N PHE A 299 5.63 -6.44 2.22
CA PHE A 299 5.25 -5.26 1.46
C PHE A 299 6.11 -5.12 0.21
N HIS A 300 5.53 -4.60 -0.88
CA HIS A 300 6.21 -4.25 -2.12
C HIS A 300 5.69 -2.91 -2.67
N GLU A 301 6.53 -2.23 -3.47
CA GLU A 301 6.20 -0.95 -4.12
C GLU A 301 5.28 -1.07 -5.35
N ASP A 302 5.09 -2.29 -5.84
CA ASP A 302 4.29 -2.67 -7.00
C ASP A 302 3.01 -3.45 -6.65
N ASP A 303 2.79 -3.81 -5.38
CA ASP A 303 1.52 -4.38 -4.90
C ASP A 303 0.33 -3.46 -5.28
N LEU A 304 -0.74 -4.02 -5.85
CA LEU A 304 -1.98 -3.31 -6.21
C LEU A 304 -3.18 -4.21 -5.93
N GLY A 305 -4.02 -3.81 -4.97
CA GLY A 305 -5.21 -4.59 -4.58
C GLY A 305 -6.48 -4.10 -5.29
N ASP A 306 -6.72 -2.79 -5.24
CA ASP A 306 -7.76 -2.10 -6.00
C ASP A 306 -7.16 -0.78 -6.51
N ALA A 307 -7.44 -0.43 -7.76
CA ALA A 307 -7.05 0.86 -8.31
C ALA A 307 -7.86 2.03 -7.71
N ALA A 308 -8.97 1.71 -7.01
CA ALA A 308 -9.89 2.63 -6.35
C ALA A 308 -10.42 3.74 -7.28
N TRP A 309 -10.53 3.41 -8.57
CA TRP A 309 -11.01 4.34 -9.59
C TRP A 309 -12.47 4.69 -9.35
N GLU A 310 -12.82 5.94 -9.64
CA GLU A 310 -14.21 6.36 -9.63
C GLU A 310 -14.98 5.58 -10.70
N THR A 311 -16.20 5.11 -10.37
CA THR A 311 -17.12 4.49 -11.35
C THR A 311 -17.46 5.50 -12.45
N ASP A 312 -17.33 5.08 -13.70
CA ASP A 312 -17.69 5.85 -14.89
C ASP A 312 -19.14 5.60 -15.30
N LEU A 313 -19.60 4.36 -15.14
CA LEU A 313 -20.97 3.94 -15.42
C LEU A 313 -21.36 2.72 -14.57
N THR A 314 -22.65 2.58 -14.30
CA THR A 314 -23.24 1.34 -13.77
C THR A 314 -24.18 0.77 -14.84
N ILE A 315 -23.90 -0.44 -15.34
CA ILE A 315 -24.86 -1.13 -16.21
C ILE A 315 -25.72 -2.07 -15.37
N GLN A 316 -26.94 -2.33 -15.83
CA GLN A 316 -27.82 -3.36 -15.27
C GLN A 316 -28.00 -4.46 -16.33
N LEU A 317 -27.69 -5.71 -15.97
CA LEU A 317 -27.90 -6.83 -16.88
C LEU A 317 -29.41 -7.04 -17.10
N PRO A 318 -29.87 -7.33 -18.32
CA PRO A 318 -31.26 -7.67 -18.56
C PRO A 318 -31.69 -8.87 -17.71
N THR A 319 -32.92 -8.86 -17.17
CA THR A 319 -33.49 -10.02 -16.46
C THR A 319 -33.66 -11.26 -17.35
N THR A 320 -33.57 -11.08 -18.66
CA THR A 320 -33.59 -12.12 -19.70
C THR A 320 -32.19 -12.55 -20.16
N ALA A 321 -31.12 -12.05 -19.53
CA ALA A 321 -29.74 -12.44 -19.86
C ALA A 321 -29.53 -13.94 -19.68
N ARG A 322 -28.92 -14.58 -20.68
CA ARG A 322 -28.55 -16.01 -20.61
C ARG A 322 -27.21 -16.11 -19.91
N SER A 323 -27.01 -17.11 -19.06
CA SER A 323 -25.67 -17.42 -18.53
C SER A 323 -24.66 -17.58 -19.67
N GLY A 324 -23.46 -17.05 -19.47
CA GLY A 324 -22.39 -16.94 -20.45
C GLY A 324 -21.44 -15.81 -20.09
N ILE A 325 -20.40 -15.61 -20.90
CA ILE A 325 -19.40 -14.56 -20.71
C ILE A 325 -19.93 -13.26 -21.32
N TYR A 326 -19.91 -12.16 -20.55
CA TYR A 326 -20.20 -10.83 -21.04
C TYR A 326 -18.94 -9.96 -20.97
N ALA A 327 -18.96 -8.83 -21.68
CA ALA A 327 -17.94 -7.82 -21.56
C ALA A 327 -18.49 -6.43 -21.88
N VAL A 328 -17.89 -5.39 -21.28
CA VAL A 328 -18.01 -4.02 -21.78
C VAL A 328 -16.87 -3.78 -22.76
N GLU A 329 -17.23 -3.55 -24.02
CA GLU A 329 -16.33 -2.96 -24.99
C GLU A 329 -16.28 -1.45 -24.74
N VAL A 330 -15.09 -0.90 -24.59
CA VAL A 330 -14.85 0.55 -24.63
C VAL A 330 -13.98 0.88 -25.83
N LEU A 331 -14.24 2.01 -26.47
CA LEU A 331 -13.54 2.47 -27.67
C LEU A 331 -13.20 3.96 -27.53
N ALA A 332 -11.91 4.29 -27.46
CA ALA A 332 -11.46 5.68 -27.50
C ALA A 332 -11.66 6.25 -28.91
N THR A 333 -12.33 7.41 -29.04
CA THR A 333 -12.86 7.83 -30.36
C THR A 333 -11.78 8.34 -31.32
N ALA A 334 -10.70 8.96 -30.82
CA ALA A 334 -9.68 9.56 -31.67
C ALA A 334 -8.62 8.53 -32.11
N SER A 335 -8.16 7.65 -31.21
CA SER A 335 -7.19 6.59 -31.55
C SER A 335 -7.81 5.31 -32.10
N GLN A 336 -9.14 5.13 -31.94
CA GLN A 336 -9.85 3.89 -32.23
C GLN A 336 -9.30 2.66 -31.46
N ARG A 337 -8.66 2.87 -30.31
CA ARG A 337 -8.24 1.80 -29.40
C ARG A 337 -9.45 1.22 -28.68
N ALA A 338 -9.62 -0.10 -28.77
CA ALA A 338 -10.69 -0.85 -28.13
C ALA A 338 -10.15 -1.77 -27.03
N SER A 339 -10.87 -1.84 -25.91
CA SER A 339 -10.60 -2.74 -24.77
C SER A 339 -11.89 -3.44 -24.36
N LEU A 340 -11.80 -4.71 -23.95
CA LEU A 340 -12.93 -5.52 -23.48
C LEU A 340 -12.74 -5.87 -22.00
N TYR A 341 -13.67 -5.46 -21.14
CA TYR A 341 -13.64 -5.78 -19.70
C TYR A 341 -14.70 -6.84 -19.39
N PRO A 342 -14.31 -8.03 -18.91
CA PRO A 342 -15.25 -9.14 -18.67
C PRO A 342 -16.21 -8.86 -17.51
N ILE A 343 -17.39 -9.49 -17.59
CA ILE A 343 -18.49 -9.49 -16.62
C ILE A 343 -19.04 -10.92 -16.50
#